data_AF-A0A4S4L8A4-F1
#
_entry.id   AF-A0A4S4L8A4-F1
#
_cell.length_a   1.000
_cell.length_b   1.000
_cell.length_c   1.000
_cell.angle_alpha   90.00
_cell.angle_beta   90.00
_cell.angle_gamma   90.00
#
_symmetry.space_group_name_H-M   'P 1'
#
loop_
_entity.id
_entity.type
_entity.pdbx_description
1 polymer ?
#
loop_
_entity_poly.entity_id
_entity_poly.type
_entity_poly.pdbx_seq_one_letter_code
_entity_poly.pdbx_strand_id
1 'polypeptide(L)'
;EKGKRGTLLFTGATASLRGNVTTSAFATGKFGLRALAQSLSKEFGKENIHVAHVIIDGGIVTDRSRARGEAWVNNPDVRLEPDSIAKAYQYLTEQDRSAWTWELDLRPAHEKW
;
A
#
# COMPACT_ATOMS: atom_id res chain seq x y z
N GLU A 1 -0.03 -17.37 16.65
CA GLU A 1 1.27 -17.79 17.22
C GLU A 1 1.61 -16.99 18.47
N LYS A 2 2.31 -17.57 19.44
CA LYS A 2 2.65 -16.94 20.72
C LYS A 2 3.70 -15.82 20.52
N GLY A 3 3.24 -14.60 20.26
CA GLY A 3 4.12 -13.42 20.25
C GLY A 3 3.60 -12.23 19.44
N LYS A 4 3.04 -12.47 18.24
CA LYS A 4 2.47 -11.39 17.41
C LYS A 4 1.21 -10.84 18.06
N ARG A 5 1.21 -9.56 18.43
CA ARG A 5 0.08 -8.93 19.14
C ARG A 5 -0.87 -8.19 18.20
N GLY A 6 -0.40 -7.79 17.02
CA GLY A 6 -1.23 -7.09 16.04
C GLY A 6 -0.48 -6.74 14.77
N THR A 7 -1.20 -6.12 13.83
CA THR A 7 -0.64 -5.58 12.59
C THR A 7 -1.33 -4.27 12.25
N LEU A 8 -0.54 -3.23 11.96
CA LEU A 8 -0.99 -1.93 11.48
C LEU A 8 -0.52 -1.75 10.04
N LEU A 9 -1.45 -1.61 9.11
CA LEU A 9 -1.16 -1.44 7.68
C LEU A 9 -1.58 -0.05 7.24
N PHE A 10 -0.64 0.70 6.66
CA PHE A 10 -0.85 2.07 6.20
C PHE A 10 -0.90 2.10 4.67
N THR A 11 -2.06 2.44 4.09
CA THR A 11 -2.22 2.56 2.65
C THR A 11 -1.63 3.88 2.13
N GLY A 12 -0.46 3.78 1.52
CA GLY A 12 0.25 4.84 0.82
C GLY A 12 -0.23 5.05 -0.62
N ALA A 13 0.61 5.73 -1.38
CA ALA A 13 0.53 5.87 -2.83
C ALA A 13 1.94 6.17 -3.34
N THR A 14 2.17 6.23 -4.65
CA THR A 14 3.42 6.74 -5.25
C THR A 14 3.80 8.12 -4.69
N ALA A 15 2.78 8.90 -4.34
CA ALA A 15 2.90 10.20 -3.70
C ALA A 15 3.56 10.16 -2.31
N SER A 16 3.71 8.98 -1.70
CA SER A 16 4.50 8.79 -0.47
C SER A 16 6.01 8.85 -0.72
N LEU A 17 6.44 8.75 -1.98
CA LEU A 17 7.86 8.72 -2.39
C LEU A 17 8.29 9.93 -3.21
N ARG A 18 7.37 10.55 -3.97
CA ARG A 18 7.65 11.74 -4.80
C ARG A 18 6.41 12.59 -5.04
N GLY A 19 6.60 13.89 -5.21
CA GLY A 19 5.54 14.80 -5.65
C GLY A 19 5.28 14.75 -7.17
N ASN A 20 4.20 15.39 -7.61
CA ASN A 20 3.88 15.63 -9.02
C ASN A 20 3.20 17.01 -9.15
N VAL A 21 3.17 17.58 -10.36
CA VAL A 21 2.64 18.91 -10.68
C VAL A 21 1.21 19.11 -10.14
N THR A 22 0.41 18.05 -10.11
CA THR A 22 -1.01 18.10 -9.72
C THR A 22 -1.30 17.55 -8.32
N THR A 23 -0.28 17.10 -7.57
CA THR A 23 -0.48 16.34 -6.33
C THR A 23 0.18 16.95 -5.10
N SER A 24 0.44 18.26 -5.07
CA SER A 24 1.20 18.92 -3.98
C SER A 24 0.64 18.62 -2.58
N ALA A 25 -0.64 18.94 -2.32
CA ALA A 25 -1.27 18.69 -1.02
C ALA A 25 -1.40 17.19 -0.71
N PHE A 26 -1.69 16.37 -1.73
CA PHE A 26 -1.81 14.92 -1.59
C PHE A 26 -0.48 14.27 -1.23
N ALA A 27 0.61 14.66 -1.90
CA ALA A 27 1.95 14.16 -1.65
C ALA A 27 2.41 14.54 -0.23
N THR A 28 2.24 15.78 0.20
CA THR A 28 2.58 16.19 1.58
C THR A 28 1.94 15.26 2.62
N GLY A 29 0.63 14.98 2.48
CA GLY A 29 -0.07 14.05 3.37
C GLY A 29 0.48 12.63 3.30
N LYS A 30 0.82 12.14 2.11
CA LYS A 30 1.33 10.77 1.90
C LYS A 30 2.78 10.59 2.40
N PHE A 31 3.64 11.60 2.25
CA PHE A 31 4.95 11.62 2.89
C PHE A 31 4.82 11.60 4.43
N GLY A 32 3.93 12.43 4.97
CA GLY A 32 3.64 12.45 6.41
C GLY A 32 3.13 11.11 6.93
N LEU A 33 2.23 10.46 6.17
CA LEU A 33 1.72 9.12 6.49
C LEU A 33 2.83 8.07 6.53
N ARG A 34 3.74 8.08 5.55
CA ARG A 34 4.88 7.17 5.50
C ARG A 34 5.83 7.42 6.68
N ALA A 35 6.11 8.67 7.01
CA ALA A 35 6.93 9.04 8.16
C ALA A 35 6.30 8.58 9.49
N LEU A 36 4.98 8.76 9.65
CA LEU A 36 4.24 8.27 10.80
C LEU A 36 4.35 6.74 10.91
N ALA A 37 4.09 6.01 9.83
CA ALA A 37 4.20 4.56 9.82
C ALA A 37 5.62 4.09 10.21
N GLN A 38 6.68 4.80 9.79
CA GLN A 38 8.05 4.49 10.18
C GLN A 38 8.29 4.68 11.68
N SER A 39 7.77 5.77 12.25
CA SER A 39 7.87 6.03 13.68
C SER A 39 7.16 4.94 14.49
N LEU A 40 5.93 4.58 14.11
CA LEU A 40 5.14 3.55 14.78
C LEU A 40 5.79 2.16 14.66
N SER A 41 6.41 1.85 13.52
CA SER A 41 7.16 0.59 13.35
C SER A 41 8.33 0.48 14.33
N LYS A 42 9.07 1.57 14.54
CA LYS A 42 10.19 1.62 15.51
C LYS A 42 9.71 1.57 16.96
N GLU A 43 8.59 2.23 17.24
CA GLU A 43 8.00 2.29 18.58
C GLU A 43 7.44 0.93 19.01
N PHE A 44 6.58 0.34 18.17
CA PHE A 44 5.82 -0.86 18.53
C PHE A 44 6.44 -2.19 18.10
N GLY A 45 7.52 -2.17 17.33
CA GLY A 45 8.21 -3.40 16.90
C GLY A 45 8.67 -4.27 18.09
N LYS A 46 9.15 -3.64 19.19
CA LYS A 46 9.55 -4.34 20.43
C LYS A 46 8.37 -4.99 21.15
N GLU A 47 7.15 -4.52 20.90
CA GLU A 47 5.91 -5.08 21.44
C GLU A 47 5.33 -6.16 20.53
N ASN A 48 6.07 -6.59 19.52
CA ASN A 48 5.64 -7.55 18.50
C ASN A 48 4.36 -7.11 17.75
N ILE A 49 4.27 -5.82 17.42
CA ILE A 49 3.24 -5.29 16.52
C ILE A 49 3.90 -5.03 15.16
N HIS A 50 3.42 -5.72 14.13
CA HIS A 50 3.90 -5.52 12.76
C HIS A 50 3.33 -4.22 12.21
N VAL A 51 4.19 -3.28 11.80
CA VAL A 51 3.75 -2.06 11.11
C VAL A 51 4.35 -2.01 9.73
N ALA A 52 3.50 -1.94 8.70
CA ALA A 52 3.90 -1.89 7.31
C ALA A 52 3.19 -0.77 6.54
N HIS A 53 3.89 -0.23 5.54
CA HIS A 53 3.37 0.78 4.62
C HIS A 53 3.18 0.15 3.24
N VAL A 54 1.96 0.21 2.70
CA VAL A 54 1.61 -0.40 1.42
C VAL A 54 1.40 0.69 0.38
N ILE A 55 2.30 0.79 -0.58
CA ILE A 55 2.19 1.71 -1.71
C ILE A 55 1.27 1.08 -2.75
N ILE A 56 0.21 1.80 -3.09
CA ILE A 56 -0.67 1.46 -4.21
C ILE A 56 -0.36 2.42 -5.35
N ASP A 57 0.38 1.95 -6.35
CA ASP A 57 0.83 2.71 -7.51
C ASP A 57 0.05 2.25 -8.75
N GLY A 58 -1.14 2.83 -8.93
CA GLY A 58 -2.01 2.51 -10.06
C GLY A 58 -3.49 2.75 -9.77
N GLY A 59 -4.29 2.75 -10.84
CA GLY A 59 -5.74 2.84 -10.70
C GLY A 59 -6.34 1.50 -10.24
N ILE A 60 -7.15 1.53 -9.17
CA ILE A 60 -7.87 0.35 -8.66
C ILE A 60 -9.23 0.26 -9.34
N VAL A 61 -9.68 -0.95 -9.72
CA VAL A 61 -11.05 -1.16 -10.20
C VAL A 61 -12.05 -0.97 -9.05
N THR A 62 -12.91 0.04 -9.16
CA THR A 62 -13.96 0.43 -8.20
C THR A 62 -15.16 0.92 -8.98
N ASP A 63 -16.33 1.03 -8.35
CA ASP A 63 -17.54 1.55 -9.03
C ASP A 63 -17.31 2.94 -9.63
N ARG A 64 -16.52 3.79 -8.95
CA ARG A 64 -16.15 5.11 -9.45
C ARG A 64 -15.18 5.07 -10.63
N SER A 65 -14.18 4.19 -10.58
CA SER A 65 -13.14 4.14 -11.62
C SER A 65 -13.58 3.40 -12.89
N ARG A 66 -14.66 2.61 -12.84
CA ARG A 66 -15.29 2.01 -14.03
C ARG A 66 -15.70 3.05 -15.08
N ALA A 67 -15.95 4.30 -14.69
CA ALA A 67 -16.17 5.41 -15.60
C ALA A 67 -15.00 5.68 -16.57
N ARG A 68 -13.81 5.09 -16.35
CA ARG A 68 -12.67 5.11 -17.29
C ARG A 68 -12.88 4.26 -18.55
N GLY A 69 -13.94 3.45 -18.59
CA GLY A 69 -14.36 2.66 -19.75
C GLY A 69 -13.95 1.19 -19.69
N GLU A 70 -14.74 0.35 -20.37
CA GLU A 70 -14.60 -1.11 -20.39
C GLU A 70 -13.21 -1.58 -20.86
N ALA A 71 -12.59 -0.88 -21.80
CA ALA A 71 -11.25 -1.22 -22.30
C ALA A 71 -10.19 -1.15 -21.19
N TRP A 72 -10.29 -0.19 -20.27
CA TRP A 72 -9.38 -0.08 -19.12
C TRP A 72 -9.74 -1.11 -18.04
N VAL A 73 -11.03 -1.29 -17.75
CA VAL A 73 -11.51 -2.23 -16.71
C VAL A 73 -11.09 -3.68 -17.03
N ASN A 74 -11.25 -4.09 -18.29
CA ASN A 74 -11.01 -5.45 -18.76
C ASN A 74 -9.53 -5.74 -19.08
N ASN A 75 -8.64 -4.75 -18.97
CA ASN A 75 -7.21 -4.94 -19.19
C ASN A 75 -6.47 -5.01 -17.84
N PRO A 76 -6.10 -6.22 -17.36
CA PRO A 76 -5.44 -6.39 -16.06
C PRO A 76 -4.04 -5.77 -16.01
N ASP A 77 -3.40 -5.50 -17.15
CA ASP A 77 -2.02 -5.03 -17.18
C ASP A 77 -1.88 -3.54 -16.86
N VAL A 78 -2.99 -2.79 -16.86
CA VAL A 78 -3.02 -1.32 -16.67
C VAL A 78 -3.83 -0.86 -15.47
N ARG A 79 -4.32 -1.81 -14.65
CA ARG A 79 -5.07 -1.51 -13.42
C ARG A 79 -4.84 -2.55 -12.32
N LEU A 80 -5.15 -2.17 -11.09
CA LEU A 80 -5.09 -3.06 -9.95
C LEU A 80 -6.45 -3.71 -9.68
N GLU A 81 -6.42 -5.02 -9.46
CA GLU A 81 -7.56 -5.79 -8.97
C GLU A 81 -7.67 -5.65 -7.44
N PRO A 82 -8.82 -5.21 -6.88
CA PRO A 82 -9.04 -5.16 -5.43
C PRO A 82 -8.70 -6.46 -4.70
N ASP A 83 -9.08 -7.62 -5.24
CA ASP A 83 -8.83 -8.91 -4.61
C ASP A 83 -7.33 -9.24 -4.54
N SER A 84 -6.56 -8.83 -5.54
CA SER A 84 -5.10 -8.99 -5.52
C SER A 84 -4.45 -8.09 -4.47
N ILE A 85 -4.96 -6.87 -4.28
CA ILE A 85 -4.54 -5.99 -3.18
C ILE A 85 -4.90 -6.63 -1.84
N ALA A 86 -6.12 -7.13 -1.67
CA ALA A 86 -6.56 -7.76 -0.42
C ALA A 86 -5.67 -8.95 -0.02
N LYS A 87 -5.29 -9.80 -0.98
CA LYS A 87 -4.33 -10.90 -0.76
C LYS A 87 -2.97 -10.41 -0.28
N ALA A 88 -2.47 -9.30 -0.84
CA ALA A 88 -1.22 -8.70 -0.39
C ALA A 88 -1.31 -8.16 1.05
N TYR A 89 -2.45 -7.55 1.43
CA TYR A 89 -2.69 -7.14 2.82
C TYR A 89 -2.77 -8.34 3.76
N GLN A 90 -3.49 -9.39 3.36
CA GLN A 90 -3.58 -10.63 4.13
C GLN A 90 -2.20 -11.25 4.35
N TYR A 91 -1.37 -11.31 3.31
CA TYR A 91 0.02 -11.77 3.41
C TYR A 91 0.79 -11.03 4.52
N LEU A 92 0.71 -9.70 4.58
CA LEU A 92 1.38 -8.91 5.64
C LEU A 92 0.85 -9.23 7.06
N THR A 93 -0.43 -9.56 7.19
CA THR A 93 -1.02 -9.98 8.47
C THR A 93 -0.63 -11.39 8.89
N GLU A 94 -0.16 -12.22 7.96
CA GLU A 94 0.21 -13.62 8.20
C GLU A 94 1.72 -13.84 8.30
N GLN A 95 2.55 -12.85 7.93
CA GLN A 95 4.01 -12.94 8.05
C GLN A 95 4.48 -13.28 9.47
N ASP A 96 5.42 -14.23 9.55
CA ASP A 96 6.17 -14.54 10.76
C ASP A 96 7.03 -13.34 11.19
N ARG A 97 7.17 -13.18 12.51
CA ARG A 97 7.86 -12.05 13.12
C ARG A 97 9.35 -11.97 12.82
N SER A 98 9.98 -13.07 12.39
CA SER A 98 11.38 -13.06 11.99
C SER A 98 11.64 -12.30 10.67
N ALA A 99 10.60 -12.05 9.87
CA ALA A 99 10.75 -11.49 8.52
C ALA A 99 9.58 -10.55 8.14
N TRP A 100 9.32 -9.56 8.97
CA TRP A 100 8.30 -8.54 8.69
C TRP A 100 8.68 -7.59 7.56
N THR A 101 7.76 -7.40 6.61
CA THR A 101 7.90 -6.43 5.53
C THR A 101 7.59 -5.03 6.04
N TRP A 102 8.56 -4.14 5.99
CA TRP A 102 8.33 -2.72 6.28
C TRP A 102 7.49 -2.03 5.18
N GLU A 103 7.81 -2.24 3.90
CA GLU A 103 7.15 -1.56 2.78
C GLU A 103 6.88 -2.55 1.64
N LEU A 104 5.67 -2.49 1.09
CA LEU A 104 5.24 -3.29 -0.05
C LEU A 104 4.69 -2.35 -1.12
N ASP A 105 5.13 -2.51 -2.35
CA ASP A 105 4.73 -1.67 -3.48
C ASP A 105 3.96 -2.50 -4.52
N LEU A 106 2.70 -2.14 -4.76
CA LEU A 106 1.79 -2.82 -5.66
C LEU A 106 1.45 -1.93 -6.85
N ARG A 107 1.69 -2.45 -8.05
CA ARG A 107 1.48 -1.77 -9.33
C ARG A 107 1.01 -2.75 -10.40
N PRO A 108 0.24 -2.30 -11.41
CA PRO A 108 -0.07 -3.13 -12.56
C PRO A 108 1.18 -3.36 -13.44
N ALA A 109 1.16 -4.42 -14.24
CA ALA A 109 2.34 -4.87 -14.99
C ALA A 109 2.92 -3.81 -15.96
N HIS A 110 2.06 -2.97 -16.53
CA HIS A 110 2.44 -1.92 -17.48
C HIS A 110 2.48 -0.51 -16.84
N GLU A 111 2.54 -0.42 -15.51
CA GLU A 111 2.73 0.87 -14.83
C GLU A 111 4.07 1.51 -15.21
N LYS A 112 4.06 2.81 -15.47
CA LYS A 112 5.26 3.56 -15.88
C LYS A 112 5.75 4.38 -14.68
N TRP A 113 6.61 3.77 -13.85
CA TRP A 113 7.30 4.46 -12.75
C TRP A 113 8.26 5.51 -13.30
#